data_AF-A0AAE1W539-F1
#
_entry.id   AF-A0AAE1W539-F1
#
_cell.length_a   1.000
_cell.length_b   1.000
_cell.length_c   1.000
_cell.angle_alpha   90.00
_cell.angle_beta   90.00
_cell.angle_gamma   90.00
#
_symmetry.space_group_name_H-M   'P 1'
#
loop_
_entity.id
_entity.type
_entity.pdbx_description
1 polymer ?
#
loop_
_entity_poly.entity_id
_entity_poly.type
_entity_poly.pdbx_seq_one_letter_code
_entity_poly.pdbx_strand_id
1 'polypeptide(L)'
;MDQIKGEKTDGVLDSVYFCIVTMTTVGYGDLVPSSTATKLLACVFVFSGMALVGLTLSKGADYLVEKQEILLIKALHMREKLGPTEILQEMETNKVRYKCFMMMALLVVLVAGGTVFLATVEKLNVIDAFYCVCSTITTLGYGDKSFSTKAGRVFAVFWILTSTICLAQFLCYIAELNTERRQKAVVKYVLTKKMTNVDLEAADVDADGLLGQLFMT
;
A
#
# COMPACT_ATOMS: atom_id res chain seq x y z
N MET A 1 -34.70 18.90 -2.12
CA MET A 1 -33.24 18.93 -1.89
C MET A 1 -32.64 17.59 -2.34
N ASP A 2 -32.64 17.31 -3.64
CA ASP A 2 -32.17 16.03 -4.19
C ASP A 2 -30.90 16.22 -5.04
N GLN A 3 -29.80 16.49 -4.33
CA GLN A 3 -28.49 16.73 -4.94
C GLN A 3 -27.71 15.44 -5.27
N ILE A 4 -28.17 14.27 -4.78
CA ILE A 4 -27.60 12.94 -5.06
C ILE A 4 -28.68 12.07 -5.72
N LYS A 5 -28.32 11.33 -6.78
CA LYS A 5 -29.15 10.30 -7.43
C LYS A 5 -28.63 8.91 -7.06
N GLY A 6 -29.53 7.92 -7.00
CA GLY A 6 -29.21 6.53 -6.65
C GLY A 6 -30.16 5.97 -5.58
N GLU A 7 -29.88 4.75 -5.11
CA GLU A 7 -30.58 4.18 -3.95
C GLU A 7 -30.13 4.92 -2.68
N LYS A 8 -31.06 5.56 -1.97
CA LYS A 8 -30.75 6.41 -0.80
C LYS A 8 -31.06 5.70 0.49
N THR A 9 -30.31 6.02 1.54
CA THR A 9 -30.61 5.55 2.92
C THR A 9 -30.77 6.72 3.87
N ASP A 10 -29.74 7.55 4.02
CA ASP A 10 -29.71 8.71 4.90
C ASP A 10 -28.82 9.77 4.25
N GLY A 11 -29.29 11.02 4.16
CA GLY A 11 -28.61 12.05 3.37
C GLY A 11 -27.17 12.34 3.82
N VAL A 12 -26.88 12.27 5.12
CA VAL A 12 -25.54 12.50 5.65
C VAL A 12 -24.65 11.28 5.41
N LEU A 13 -25.16 10.09 5.73
CA LEU A 13 -24.44 8.83 5.53
C LEU A 13 -24.11 8.59 4.05
N ASP A 14 -25.07 8.82 3.17
CA ASP A 14 -24.94 8.68 1.72
C ASP A 14 -23.87 9.63 1.16
N SER A 15 -23.80 10.86 1.70
CA SER A 15 -22.79 11.84 1.32
C SER A 15 -21.40 11.43 1.78
N VAL A 16 -21.26 10.93 3.02
CA VAL A 16 -19.98 10.44 3.55
C VAL A 16 -19.52 9.21 2.78
N TYR A 17 -20.42 8.25 2.55
CA TYR A 17 -20.13 7.04 1.76
C TYR A 17 -19.69 7.39 0.34
N PHE A 18 -20.40 8.30 -0.34
CA PHE A 18 -20.01 8.80 -1.66
C PHE A 18 -18.60 9.41 -1.65
N CYS A 19 -18.29 10.26 -0.66
CA CYS A 19 -16.97 10.85 -0.51
C CYS A 19 -15.89 9.77 -0.33
N ILE A 20 -16.10 8.79 0.54
CA ILE A 20 -15.13 7.69 0.76
C ILE A 20 -14.92 6.90 -0.52
N VAL A 21 -16.00 6.40 -1.15
CA VAL A 21 -15.94 5.60 -2.38
C VAL A 21 -15.19 6.34 -3.49
N THR A 22 -15.38 7.65 -3.59
CA THR A 22 -14.71 8.48 -4.60
C THR A 22 -13.25 8.76 -4.22
N MET A 23 -12.96 9.08 -2.96
CA MET A 23 -11.60 9.36 -2.46
C MET A 23 -10.70 8.13 -2.50
N THR A 24 -11.25 6.94 -2.24
CA THR A 24 -10.51 5.67 -2.34
C THR A 24 -10.47 5.12 -3.76
N THR A 25 -10.89 5.93 -4.75
CA THR A 25 -10.91 5.60 -6.18
C THR A 25 -11.66 4.31 -6.52
N VAL A 26 -12.57 3.86 -5.65
CA VAL A 26 -13.41 2.67 -5.91
C VAL A 26 -14.46 3.04 -6.96
N GLY A 27 -15.22 4.12 -6.72
CA GLY A 27 -16.08 4.70 -7.75
C GLY A 27 -17.23 3.82 -8.25
N TYR A 28 -18.00 3.19 -7.36
CA TYR A 28 -19.16 2.34 -7.76
C TYR A 28 -20.16 3.00 -8.70
N GLY A 29 -20.36 4.33 -8.58
CA GLY A 29 -21.36 5.04 -9.37
C GLY A 29 -22.81 4.75 -8.97
N ASP A 30 -23.02 4.04 -7.86
CA ASP A 30 -24.34 3.77 -7.26
C ASP A 30 -24.98 5.04 -6.68
N LEU A 31 -24.15 5.96 -6.17
CA LEU A 31 -24.52 7.31 -5.82
C LEU A 31 -23.75 8.32 -6.65
N VAL A 32 -24.46 9.25 -7.30
CA VAL A 32 -23.83 10.30 -8.11
C VAL A 32 -24.44 11.68 -7.85
N PRO A 33 -23.62 12.74 -7.79
CA PRO A 33 -24.12 14.11 -7.68
C PRO A 33 -24.89 14.51 -8.94
N SER A 34 -26.08 15.08 -8.75
CA SER A 34 -27.02 15.40 -9.81
C SER A 34 -26.80 16.78 -10.43
N SER A 35 -26.35 17.75 -9.64
CA SER A 35 -26.18 19.15 -10.04
C SER A 35 -24.75 19.47 -10.50
N THR A 36 -24.61 20.42 -11.43
CA THR A 36 -23.31 20.92 -11.91
C THR A 36 -22.47 21.50 -10.77
N ALA A 37 -23.09 22.24 -9.85
CA ALA A 37 -22.40 22.82 -8.70
C ALA A 37 -21.86 21.73 -7.76
N THR A 38 -22.65 20.69 -7.51
CA THR A 38 -22.25 19.57 -6.62
C THR A 38 -21.17 18.70 -7.25
N LYS A 39 -21.17 18.55 -8.58
CA LYS A 39 -20.10 17.87 -9.31
C LYS A 39 -18.76 18.62 -9.17
N LEU A 40 -18.77 19.94 -9.36
CA LEU A 40 -17.56 20.76 -9.21
C LEU A 40 -17.01 20.74 -7.78
N LEU A 41 -17.88 20.88 -6.77
CA LEU A 41 -17.47 20.77 -5.37
C LEU A 41 -16.93 19.39 -5.02
N ALA A 42 -17.57 18.32 -5.51
CA ALA A 42 -17.09 16.96 -5.32
C ALA A 42 -15.67 16.79 -5.90
N CYS A 43 -15.39 17.30 -7.10
CA CYS A 43 -14.05 17.23 -7.68
C CYS A 43 -12.99 17.87 -6.78
N VAL A 44 -13.23 19.09 -6.27
CA VAL A 44 -12.29 19.78 -5.38
C VAL A 44 -12.08 19.01 -4.07
N PHE A 45 -13.15 18.49 -3.49
CA PHE A 45 -13.12 17.76 -2.23
C PHE A 45 -12.41 16.39 -2.36
N VAL A 46 -12.58 15.71 -3.49
CA VAL A 46 -11.93 14.42 -3.75
C VAL A 46 -10.41 14.57 -3.79
N PHE A 47 -9.89 15.57 -4.52
CA PHE A 47 -8.44 15.79 -4.59
C PHE A 47 -7.83 16.19 -3.24
N SER A 48 -8.49 17.06 -2.47
CA SER A 48 -8.01 17.44 -1.15
C SER A 48 -8.10 16.28 -0.14
N GLY A 49 -9.18 15.50 -0.19
CA GLY A 49 -9.39 14.31 0.61
C GLY A 49 -8.36 13.21 0.32
N MET A 50 -8.07 12.93 -0.95
CA MET A 50 -7.03 11.98 -1.35
C MET A 50 -5.66 12.36 -0.77
N ALA A 51 -5.30 13.65 -0.81
CA ALA A 51 -4.04 14.13 -0.24
C ALA A 51 -3.97 13.92 1.28
N LEU A 52 -5.04 14.22 2.02
CA LEU A 52 -5.14 14.00 3.47
C LEU A 52 -5.07 12.51 3.86
N VAL A 53 -5.78 11.65 3.13
CA VAL A 53 -5.73 10.19 3.34
C VAL A 53 -4.33 9.66 3.03
N GLY A 54 -3.68 10.14 1.97
CA GLY A 54 -2.30 9.77 1.64
C GLY A 54 -1.29 10.15 2.73
N LEU A 55 -1.41 11.35 3.32
CA LEU A 55 -0.50 11.81 4.38
C LEU A 55 -0.67 11.03 5.70
N THR A 56 -1.90 10.69 6.05
CA THR A 56 -2.19 9.87 7.25
C THR A 56 -1.75 8.42 7.06
N LEU A 57 -1.89 7.90 5.83
CA LEU A 57 -1.41 6.59 5.42
C LEU A 57 0.11 6.44 5.58
N SER A 58 0.90 7.44 5.16
CA SER A 58 2.36 7.42 5.32
C SER A 58 2.76 7.31 6.80
N LYS A 59 2.17 8.13 7.67
CA LYS A 59 2.49 8.11 9.11
C LYS A 59 2.04 6.83 9.82
N GLY A 60 0.90 6.25 9.42
CA GLY A 60 0.43 4.99 9.96
C GLY A 60 1.29 3.79 9.54
N ALA A 61 1.77 3.80 8.29
CA ALA A 61 2.75 2.83 7.80
C ALA A 61 4.05 2.94 8.60
N ASP A 62 4.57 4.16 8.78
CA ASP A 62 5.81 4.44 9.48
C ASP A 62 5.75 3.99 10.95
N TYR A 63 4.61 4.20 11.63
CA TYR A 63 4.41 3.74 13.02
C TYR A 63 4.44 2.21 13.18
N LEU A 64 3.78 1.48 12.26
CA LEU A 64 3.81 0.02 12.25
C LEU A 64 5.21 -0.51 11.89
N VAL A 65 5.91 0.21 11.03
CA VAL A 65 7.29 -0.08 10.63
C VAL A 65 8.26 0.13 11.80
N GLU A 66 8.19 1.25 12.52
CA GLU A 66 9.03 1.58 13.68
C GLU A 66 8.95 0.52 14.78
N LYS A 67 7.73 0.01 15.06
CA LYS A 67 7.53 -1.05 16.07
C LYS A 67 8.24 -2.35 15.73
N GLN A 68 8.44 -2.64 14.44
CA GLN A 68 9.18 -3.83 13.99
C GLN A 68 10.70 -3.63 14.02
N GLU A 69 11.19 -2.40 13.92
CA GLU A 69 12.64 -2.11 13.96
C GLU A 69 13.22 -2.31 15.36
N ILE A 70 12.47 -1.96 16.42
CA ILE A 70 12.93 -2.07 17.81
C ILE A 70 13.14 -3.54 18.22
N LEU A 71 12.30 -4.46 17.71
CA LEU A 71 12.46 -5.90 17.95
C LEU A 71 13.66 -6.47 17.18
N LEU A 72 13.89 -6.00 15.94
CA LEU A 72 15.04 -6.39 15.13
C LEU A 72 16.36 -5.89 15.76
N ILE A 73 16.41 -4.63 16.20
CA ILE A 73 17.59 -4.02 16.84
C ILE A 73 17.91 -4.74 18.17
N LYS A 74 16.90 -5.14 18.95
CA LYS A 74 17.10 -5.95 20.16
C LYS A 74 17.62 -7.37 19.86
N ALA A 75 17.21 -7.99 18.75
CA ALA A 75 17.74 -9.28 18.32
C ALA A 75 19.17 -9.17 17.74
N LEU A 76 19.48 -8.04 17.10
CA LEU A 76 20.79 -7.66 16.57
C LEU A 76 21.83 -7.47 17.67
N HIS A 77 21.47 -6.73 18.73
CA HIS A 77 22.34 -6.50 19.88
C HIS A 77 22.67 -7.80 20.65
N MET A 78 21.80 -8.82 20.57
CA MET A 78 22.08 -10.15 21.13
C MET A 78 23.10 -10.97 20.31
N ARG A 79 23.56 -10.48 19.15
CA ARG A 79 24.43 -11.22 18.20
C ARG A 79 25.69 -10.44 17.78
N GLU A 80 26.35 -9.80 18.73
CA GLU A 80 27.63 -9.06 18.57
C GLU A 80 28.86 -9.93 18.18
N LYS A 81 28.68 -11.13 17.60
CA LYS A 81 29.77 -12.10 17.36
C LYS A 81 29.99 -12.56 15.91
N LEU A 82 29.27 -12.04 14.92
CA LEU A 82 29.51 -12.39 13.50
C LEU A 82 29.47 -11.15 12.60
N GLY A 83 30.23 -11.20 11.50
CA GLY A 83 30.57 -10.08 10.61
C GLY A 83 29.41 -9.12 10.29
N PRO A 84 29.60 -7.79 10.46
CA PRO A 84 28.50 -6.83 10.56
C PRO A 84 27.74 -6.60 9.26
N THR A 85 28.35 -6.74 8.08
CA THR A 85 27.77 -6.23 6.83
C THR A 85 26.82 -7.21 6.12
N GLU A 86 27.12 -8.51 6.12
CA GLU A 86 26.25 -9.52 5.47
C GLU A 86 24.99 -9.81 6.30
N ILE A 87 25.12 -9.81 7.64
CA ILE A 87 24.00 -10.09 8.55
C ILE A 87 22.98 -8.95 8.53
N LEU A 88 23.42 -7.69 8.48
CA LEU A 88 22.53 -6.52 8.36
C LEU A 88 21.71 -6.55 7.07
N GLN A 89 22.34 -6.85 5.92
CA GLN A 89 21.63 -6.97 4.65
C GLN A 89 20.62 -8.13 4.63
N GLU A 90 20.94 -9.27 5.24
CA GLU A 90 19.98 -10.38 5.35
C GLU A 90 18.78 -10.02 6.23
N MET A 91 19.01 -9.32 7.35
CA MET A 91 17.93 -8.90 8.24
C MET A 91 17.01 -7.84 7.65
N GLU A 92 17.54 -6.87 6.91
CA GLU A 92 16.71 -5.87 6.21
C GLU A 92 15.78 -6.54 5.19
N THR A 93 16.30 -7.41 4.33
CA THR A 93 15.45 -8.15 3.37
C THR A 93 14.44 -9.06 4.07
N ASN A 94 14.82 -9.73 5.16
CA ASN A 94 13.89 -10.63 5.86
C ASN A 94 12.78 -9.84 6.56
N LYS A 95 13.07 -8.63 7.02
CA LYS A 95 12.09 -7.68 7.60
C LYS A 95 11.08 -7.20 6.56
N VAL A 96 11.52 -6.76 5.39
CA VAL A 96 10.59 -6.36 4.29
C VAL A 96 9.73 -7.55 3.87
N ARG A 97 10.31 -8.77 3.84
CA ARG A 97 9.56 -10.00 3.52
C ARG A 97 8.48 -10.30 4.56
N TYR A 98 8.79 -10.18 5.85
CA TYR A 98 7.83 -10.36 6.93
C TYR A 98 6.71 -9.31 6.88
N LYS A 99 7.03 -8.03 6.62
CA LYS A 99 6.05 -6.95 6.40
C LYS A 99 5.06 -7.31 5.30
N CYS A 100 5.57 -7.75 4.15
CA CYS A 100 4.75 -8.16 3.01
C CYS A 100 3.83 -9.34 3.36
N PHE A 101 4.34 -10.35 4.07
CA PHE A 101 3.53 -11.50 4.50
C PHE A 101 2.42 -11.10 5.50
N MET A 102 2.73 -10.25 6.47
CA MET A 102 1.75 -9.73 7.42
C MET A 102 0.64 -8.94 6.74
N MET A 103 0.98 -8.07 5.76
CA MET A 103 -0.04 -7.32 5.00
C MET A 103 -0.88 -8.23 4.10
N MET A 104 -0.27 -9.25 3.49
CA MET A 104 -1.02 -10.27 2.74
C MET A 104 -2.04 -11.00 3.62
N ALA A 105 -1.63 -11.40 4.84
CA ALA A 105 -2.53 -12.03 5.80
C ALA A 105 -3.68 -11.08 6.21
N LEU A 106 -3.38 -9.80 6.45
CA LEU A 106 -4.39 -8.79 6.78
C LEU A 106 -5.40 -8.58 5.63
N LEU A 107 -4.93 -8.54 4.37
CA LEU A 107 -5.81 -8.48 3.19
C LEU A 107 -6.75 -9.69 3.11
N VAL A 108 -6.25 -10.90 3.38
CA VAL A 108 -7.10 -12.11 3.40
C VAL A 108 -8.18 -12.01 4.47
N VAL A 109 -7.84 -11.51 5.66
CA VAL A 109 -8.82 -11.27 6.74
C VAL A 109 -9.87 -10.23 6.34
N LEU A 110 -9.46 -9.13 5.70
CA LEU A 110 -10.37 -8.09 5.22
C LEU A 110 -11.30 -8.61 4.12
N VAL A 111 -10.80 -9.44 3.20
CA VAL A 111 -11.59 -10.10 2.16
C VAL A 111 -12.62 -11.04 2.77
N ALA A 112 -12.20 -11.92 3.69
CA ALA A 112 -13.10 -12.86 4.34
C ALA A 112 -14.17 -12.13 5.18
N GLY A 113 -13.76 -11.15 5.98
CA GLY A 113 -14.67 -10.35 6.81
C GLY A 113 -15.68 -9.57 5.98
N GLY A 114 -15.23 -8.91 4.90
CA GLY A 114 -16.12 -8.23 3.96
C GLY A 114 -17.12 -9.20 3.32
N THR A 115 -16.65 -10.37 2.87
CA THR A 115 -17.51 -11.35 2.19
C THR A 115 -18.62 -11.86 3.12
N VAL A 116 -18.26 -12.22 4.35
CA VAL A 116 -19.23 -12.65 5.37
C VAL A 116 -20.22 -11.54 5.69
N PHE A 117 -19.75 -10.29 5.81
CA PHE A 117 -20.61 -9.15 6.07
C PHE A 117 -21.61 -8.90 4.94
N LEU A 118 -21.17 -8.85 3.67
CA LEU A 118 -22.06 -8.65 2.53
C LEU A 118 -23.06 -9.80 2.36
N ALA A 119 -22.63 -11.04 2.60
CA ALA A 119 -23.53 -12.19 2.53
C ALA A 119 -24.63 -12.17 3.60
N THR A 120 -24.34 -11.64 4.79
CA THR A 120 -25.29 -11.63 5.92
C THR A 120 -26.16 -10.37 5.98
N VAL A 121 -25.58 -9.20 5.70
CA VAL A 121 -26.25 -7.90 5.84
C VAL A 121 -26.92 -7.45 4.53
N GLU A 122 -26.19 -7.54 3.42
CA GLU A 122 -26.71 -7.20 2.09
C GLU A 122 -27.44 -8.38 1.43
N LYS A 123 -27.42 -9.56 2.08
CA LYS A 123 -28.05 -10.81 1.60
C LYS A 123 -27.61 -11.22 0.20
N LEU A 124 -26.38 -10.89 -0.18
CA LEU A 124 -25.80 -11.29 -1.46
C LEU A 124 -25.42 -12.78 -1.44
N ASN A 125 -25.43 -13.42 -2.61
CA ASN A 125 -24.81 -14.73 -2.75
C ASN A 125 -23.33 -14.63 -2.35
N VAL A 126 -22.78 -15.69 -1.74
CA VAL A 126 -21.39 -15.68 -1.26
C VAL A 126 -20.38 -15.35 -2.37
N ILE A 127 -20.64 -15.82 -3.59
CA ILE A 127 -19.79 -15.54 -4.76
C ILE A 127 -19.90 -14.06 -5.18
N ASP A 128 -21.12 -13.52 -5.25
CA ASP A 128 -21.35 -12.10 -5.57
C ASP A 128 -20.76 -11.18 -4.49
N ALA A 129 -20.86 -11.58 -3.22
CA ALA A 129 -20.26 -10.88 -2.09
C ALA A 129 -18.73 -10.87 -2.18
N PHE A 130 -18.12 -12.03 -2.44
CA PHE A 130 -16.67 -12.15 -2.62
C PHE A 130 -16.19 -11.32 -3.82
N TYR A 131 -16.89 -11.40 -4.94
CA TYR A 131 -16.61 -10.63 -6.14
C TYR A 131 -16.68 -9.12 -5.87
N CYS A 132 -17.76 -8.66 -5.22
CA CYS A 132 -17.92 -7.27 -4.82
C CYS A 132 -16.77 -6.83 -3.90
N VAL A 133 -16.39 -7.64 -2.92
CA VAL A 133 -15.28 -7.34 -2.01
C VAL A 133 -13.95 -7.23 -2.75
N CYS A 134 -13.64 -8.18 -3.63
CA CYS A 134 -12.44 -8.13 -4.44
C CYS A 134 -12.41 -6.88 -5.33
N SER A 135 -13.51 -6.56 -6.01
CA SER A 135 -13.60 -5.36 -6.85
C SER A 135 -13.52 -4.06 -6.04
N THR A 136 -13.97 -4.08 -4.78
CA THR A 136 -13.84 -2.93 -3.87
C THR A 136 -12.40 -2.71 -3.44
N ILE A 137 -11.76 -3.75 -2.90
CA ILE A 137 -10.41 -3.63 -2.30
C ILE A 137 -9.41 -3.25 -3.38
N THR A 138 -9.54 -3.83 -4.56
CA THR A 138 -8.70 -3.52 -5.74
C THR A 138 -9.07 -2.22 -6.45
N THR A 139 -10.01 -1.46 -5.88
CA THR A 139 -10.49 -0.17 -6.41
C THR A 139 -10.98 -0.24 -7.86
N LEU A 140 -11.50 -1.40 -8.30
CA LEU A 140 -12.16 -1.55 -9.60
C LEU A 140 -13.58 -0.98 -9.58
N GLY A 141 -14.33 -1.30 -8.51
CA GLY A 141 -15.66 -0.77 -8.20
C GLY A 141 -16.64 -0.75 -9.38
N TYR A 142 -16.90 -1.91 -9.99
CA TYR A 142 -17.78 -2.02 -11.16
C TYR A 142 -19.22 -1.52 -10.94
N GLY A 143 -19.70 -1.49 -9.69
CA GLY A 143 -21.00 -0.90 -9.35
C GLY A 143 -22.21 -1.80 -9.61
N ASP A 144 -22.00 -3.04 -10.08
CA ASP A 144 -23.04 -4.04 -10.29
C ASP A 144 -23.59 -4.61 -8.97
N LYS A 145 -22.76 -4.60 -7.93
CA LYS A 145 -23.10 -4.85 -6.53
C LYS A 145 -22.46 -3.75 -5.67
N SER A 146 -23.20 -3.24 -4.69
CA SER A 146 -22.70 -2.22 -3.77
C SER A 146 -23.43 -2.28 -2.43
N PHE A 147 -23.07 -1.35 -1.53
CA PHE A 147 -23.65 -1.27 -0.18
C PHE A 147 -24.94 -0.43 -0.21
N SER A 148 -26.08 -1.10 -0.34
CA SER A 148 -27.39 -0.45 -0.41
C SER A 148 -28.07 -0.33 0.95
N THR A 149 -27.76 -1.19 1.93
CA THR A 149 -28.36 -1.09 3.26
C THR A 149 -27.71 0.01 4.11
N LYS A 150 -28.49 0.57 5.05
CA LYS A 150 -27.98 1.55 6.02
C LYS A 150 -26.80 0.99 6.83
N ALA A 151 -26.89 -0.26 7.28
CA ALA A 151 -25.82 -0.94 8.01
C ALA A 151 -24.59 -1.17 7.11
N GLY A 152 -24.81 -1.56 5.86
CA GLY A 152 -23.76 -1.72 4.86
C GLY A 152 -22.99 -0.44 4.59
N ARG A 153 -23.68 0.70 4.46
CA ARG A 153 -23.02 2.00 4.25
C ARG A 153 -22.16 2.41 5.44
N VAL A 154 -22.63 2.20 6.67
CA VAL A 154 -21.82 2.47 7.87
C VAL A 154 -20.57 1.60 7.88
N PHE A 155 -20.70 0.30 7.60
CA PHE A 155 -19.56 -0.60 7.50
C PHE A 155 -18.59 -0.18 6.40
N ALA A 156 -19.10 0.13 5.21
CA ALA A 156 -18.32 0.51 4.04
C ALA A 156 -17.44 1.74 4.29
N VAL A 157 -17.94 2.75 4.99
CA VAL A 157 -17.18 3.97 5.30
C VAL A 157 -15.84 3.65 5.96
N PHE A 158 -15.81 2.76 6.95
CA PHE A 158 -14.58 2.40 7.66
C PHE A 158 -13.79 1.30 6.95
N TRP A 159 -14.50 0.29 6.44
CA TRP A 159 -13.89 -0.90 5.85
C TRP A 159 -13.22 -0.58 4.51
N ILE A 160 -13.85 0.21 3.64
CA ILE A 160 -13.26 0.60 2.35
C ILE A 160 -11.96 1.35 2.59
N LEU A 161 -11.97 2.40 3.43
CA LEU A 161 -10.76 3.15 3.79
C LEU A 161 -9.62 2.24 4.27
N THR A 162 -9.92 1.36 5.24
CA THR A 162 -8.92 0.48 5.83
C THR A 162 -8.35 -0.50 4.80
N SER A 163 -9.22 -1.06 3.94
CA SER A 163 -8.83 -2.05 2.94
C SER A 163 -8.02 -1.47 1.78
N THR A 164 -8.36 -0.28 1.28
CA THR A 164 -7.59 0.38 0.22
C THR A 164 -6.23 0.84 0.71
N ILE A 165 -6.15 1.31 1.97
CA ILE A 165 -4.89 1.59 2.68
C ILE A 165 -4.01 0.33 2.75
N CYS A 166 -4.59 -0.78 3.18
CA CYS A 166 -3.87 -2.05 3.30
C CYS A 166 -3.35 -2.54 1.93
N LEU A 167 -4.16 -2.42 0.88
CA LEU A 167 -3.75 -2.78 -0.47
C LEU A 167 -2.60 -1.89 -0.97
N ALA A 168 -2.68 -0.58 -0.77
CA ALA A 168 -1.62 0.35 -1.18
C ALA A 168 -0.30 0.01 -0.49
N GLN A 169 -0.31 -0.24 0.82
CA GLN A 169 0.88 -0.66 1.58
C GLN A 169 1.45 -1.99 1.07
N PHE A 170 0.58 -2.96 0.77
CA PHE A 170 1.01 -4.24 0.21
C PHE A 170 1.73 -4.07 -1.14
N LEU A 171 1.20 -3.25 -2.04
CA LEU A 171 1.84 -2.93 -3.32
C LEU A 171 3.19 -2.21 -3.12
N CYS A 172 3.26 -1.26 -2.18
CA CYS A 172 4.51 -0.59 -1.82
C CYS A 172 5.56 -1.58 -1.31
N TYR A 173 5.20 -2.50 -0.42
CA TYR A 173 6.15 -3.53 0.07
C TYR A 173 6.58 -4.51 -1.02
N ILE A 174 5.72 -4.86 -1.97
CA ILE A 174 6.12 -5.64 -3.14
C ILE A 174 7.15 -4.87 -3.98
N ALA A 175 6.92 -3.57 -4.21
CA ALA A 175 7.87 -2.73 -4.93
C ALA A 175 9.21 -2.61 -4.20
N GLU A 176 9.19 -2.46 -2.88
CA GLU A 176 10.38 -2.45 -2.02
C GLU A 176 11.14 -3.78 -2.11
N LEU A 177 10.44 -4.92 -1.99
CA LEU A 177 11.04 -6.26 -2.16
C LEU A 177 11.69 -6.46 -3.53
N ASN A 178 11.05 -5.98 -4.60
CA ASN A 178 11.60 -6.08 -5.94
C ASN A 178 12.82 -5.18 -6.13
N THR A 179 12.79 -3.98 -5.55
CA THR A 179 13.91 -3.02 -5.57
C THR A 179 15.11 -3.56 -4.81
N GLU A 180 14.90 -4.08 -3.60
CA GLU A 180 15.91 -4.76 -2.77
C GLU A 180 16.58 -5.93 -3.52
N ARG A 181 15.77 -6.82 -4.12
CA ARG A 181 16.30 -7.94 -4.91
C ARG A 181 17.15 -7.46 -6.09
N ARG A 182 16.72 -6.40 -6.77
CA ARG A 182 17.44 -5.84 -7.91
C ARG A 182 18.74 -5.16 -7.47
N GLN A 183 18.74 -4.41 -6.39
CA GLN A 183 19.94 -3.81 -5.81
C GLN A 183 20.97 -4.89 -5.42
N LYS A 184 20.55 -5.94 -4.73
CA LYS A 184 21.43 -7.06 -4.36
C LYS A 184 22.00 -7.80 -5.57
N ALA A 185 21.21 -7.97 -6.63
CA ALA A 185 21.68 -8.58 -7.87
C ALA A 185 22.76 -7.71 -8.56
N VAL A 186 22.57 -6.40 -8.61
CA VAL A 186 23.54 -5.45 -9.17
C VAL A 186 24.81 -5.41 -8.33
N VAL A 187 24.71 -5.33 -7.00
CA VAL A 187 25.87 -5.35 -6.10
C VAL A 187 26.66 -6.65 -6.27
N LYS A 188 25.99 -7.80 -6.28
CA LYS A 188 26.66 -9.10 -6.50
C LYS A 188 27.33 -9.16 -7.88
N TYR A 189 26.68 -8.63 -8.92
CA TYR A 189 27.25 -8.56 -10.27
C TYR A 189 28.53 -7.71 -10.28
N VAL A 190 28.53 -6.53 -9.66
CA VAL A 190 29.71 -5.66 -9.57
C VAL A 190 30.83 -6.30 -8.75
N LEU A 191 30.52 -6.89 -7.59
CA LEU A 191 31.53 -7.53 -6.73
C LEU A 191 32.16 -8.79 -7.34
N THR A 192 31.41 -9.52 -8.18
CA THR A 192 31.91 -10.75 -8.82
C THR A 192 32.67 -10.44 -10.11
N LYS A 193 32.46 -9.27 -10.71
CA LYS A 193 33.24 -8.80 -11.86
C LYS A 193 34.65 -8.48 -11.38
N LYS A 194 35.68 -9.14 -11.93
CA LYS A 194 37.08 -8.74 -11.71
C LYS A 194 37.23 -7.29 -12.19
N MET A 195 37.63 -6.37 -11.30
CA MET A 195 37.98 -5.00 -11.71
C MET A 195 39.12 -5.09 -12.74
N THR A 196 38.86 -4.59 -13.94
CA THR A 196 39.92 -4.38 -14.92
C THR A 196 40.57 -3.02 -14.71
N ASN A 197 41.83 -2.84 -15.09
CA ASN A 197 42.53 -1.55 -14.94
C ASN A 197 41.77 -0.39 -15.61
N VAL A 198 40.98 -0.68 -16.65
CA VAL A 198 40.11 0.28 -17.33
C VAL A 198 38.93 0.72 -16.44
N ASP A 199 38.40 -0.16 -15.58
CA ASP A 199 37.35 0.19 -14.62
C ASP A 199 37.93 1.09 -13.49
N LEU A 200 39.23 0.96 -13.17
CA LEU A 200 39.96 1.80 -12.20
C LEU A 200 40.28 3.19 -12.76
N GLU A 201 40.75 3.27 -14.01
CA GLU A 201 40.97 4.53 -14.72
C GLU A 201 39.64 5.30 -14.94
N ALA A 202 38.54 4.59 -15.17
CA ALA A 202 37.21 5.22 -15.31
C ALA A 202 36.60 5.67 -13.96
N ALA A 203 37.11 5.16 -12.84
CA ALA A 203 36.71 5.55 -11.48
C ALA A 203 37.60 6.67 -10.88
N ASP A 204 38.75 6.95 -11.50
CA ASP A 204 39.63 8.10 -11.22
C ASP A 204 38.99 9.39 -11.79
N VAL A 205 37.88 9.81 -11.17
CA VAL A 205 37.07 10.96 -11.61
C VAL A 205 37.80 12.30 -11.40
N ASP A 206 38.76 12.33 -10.47
CA ASP A 206 39.61 13.46 -10.13
C ASP A 206 40.97 13.47 -10.84
N ALA A 207 41.31 12.42 -11.60
CA ALA A 207 42.51 12.30 -12.41
C ALA A 207 43.81 12.57 -11.62
N ASP A 208 43.82 12.18 -10.34
CA ASP A 208 44.93 12.46 -9.42
C ASP A 208 46.03 11.38 -9.46
N GLY A 209 45.76 10.25 -10.13
CA GLY A 209 46.71 9.17 -10.35
C GLY A 209 47.10 8.38 -9.09
N LEU A 210 46.46 8.62 -7.94
CA LEU A 210 46.81 7.95 -6.67
C LEU A 210 46.40 6.47 -6.66
N LEU A 211 45.31 6.11 -7.34
CA LEU A 211 44.79 4.74 -7.39
C LEU A 211 45.77 3.75 -8.06
N GLY A 212 46.56 4.20 -9.03
CA GLY A 212 47.57 3.37 -9.69
C GLY A 212 48.78 3.03 -8.81
N GLN A 213 49.06 3.84 -7.79
CA GLN A 213 50.21 3.65 -6.90
C GLN A 213 49.93 2.66 -5.76
N LEU A 214 48.68 2.52 -5.32
CA LEU A 214 48.31 1.67 -4.18
C LEU A 214 48.40 0.15 -4.45
N PHE A 215 48.39 -0.25 -5.72
CA PHE A 215 48.33 -1.66 -6.15
C PHE A 215 49.61 -2.18 -6.83
N MET A 216 50.67 -1.37 -6.91
CA MET A 216 51.97 -1.74 -7.48
C MET A 216 53.04 -2.17 -6.45
N THR A 217 52.62 -2.52 -5.22
CA THR A 217 53.42 -3.22 -4.20
C THR A 217 52.78 -4.56 -3.89
#